data_AF-A0A451BC77-F1
#
_entry.id   AF-A0A451BC77-F1
#
_cell.length_a   1.000
_cell.length_b   1.000
_cell.length_c   1.000
_cell.angle_alpha   90.00
_cell.angle_beta   90.00
_cell.angle_gamma   90.00
#
_symmetry.space_group_name_H-M   'P 1'
#
loop_
_entity.id
_entity.type
_entity.pdbx_description
1 polymer ?
#
loop_
_entity_poly.entity_id
_entity_poly.type
_entity_poly.pdbx_seq_one_letter_code
_entity_poly.pdbx_strand_id
1 'polypeptide(L)'
;KVLTDGGIRLAVVVSDIHGKSSRAMIKGLLRGETPEQVLQYASKRLKATEEELLDALAGELTEEHVFVISEILSHIEDLERRIDVFFRQLLNKLDPYKPILRAMRTIPGIDKMGAAMLLVEIGDDMTAFGTAEKLASWAGVCPGNQS
;
A
#
# COMPACT_ATOMS: atom_id res chain seq x y z
N LYS A 1 -16.16 -7.59 -5.27
CA LYS A 1 -17.46 -8.15 -5.70
C LYS A 1 -17.91 -9.26 -4.76
N VAL A 2 -17.09 -10.26 -4.43
CA VAL A 2 -17.44 -11.35 -3.49
C VAL A 2 -17.90 -10.85 -2.11
N LEU A 3 -17.22 -9.84 -1.52
CA LEU A 3 -17.67 -9.24 -0.25
C LEU A 3 -19.08 -8.65 -0.34
N THR A 4 -19.35 -7.90 -1.41
CA THR A 4 -20.66 -7.26 -1.64
C THR A 4 -21.76 -8.27 -1.95
N ASP A 5 -21.41 -9.38 -2.59
CA ASP A 5 -22.30 -10.51 -2.84
C ASP A 5 -22.75 -11.17 -1.52
N GLY A 6 -21.84 -11.31 -0.57
CA GLY A 6 -22.13 -11.70 0.82
C GLY A 6 -22.67 -10.57 1.71
N GLY A 7 -23.17 -9.47 1.13
CA GLY A 7 -23.77 -8.36 1.88
C GLY A 7 -22.80 -7.44 2.63
N ILE A 8 -21.49 -7.69 2.58
CA ILE A 8 -20.47 -6.83 3.21
C ILE A 8 -20.17 -5.62 2.32
N ARG A 9 -20.53 -4.42 2.81
CA ARG A 9 -20.47 -3.15 2.08
C ARG A 9 -19.40 -2.18 2.62
N LEU A 10 -18.37 -2.72 3.28
CA LEU A 10 -17.33 -1.93 3.93
C LEU A 10 -16.67 -0.87 3.00
N ALA A 11 -16.53 -1.17 1.71
CA ALA A 11 -15.96 -0.24 0.71
C ALA A 11 -16.76 1.07 0.52
N VAL A 12 -18.00 1.15 1.00
CA VAL A 12 -18.85 2.35 0.94
C VAL A 12 -18.57 3.30 2.11
N VAL A 13 -18.15 2.75 3.26
CA VAL A 13 -17.98 3.52 4.51
C VAL A 13 -16.51 3.81 4.83
N VAL A 14 -15.56 3.05 4.29
CA VAL A 14 -14.12 3.29 4.48
C VAL A 14 -13.46 3.91 3.25
N SER A 15 -12.50 4.80 3.46
CA SER A 15 -11.71 5.40 2.38
C SER A 15 -10.70 4.44 1.75
N ASP A 16 -10.33 3.38 2.46
CA ASP A 16 -9.38 2.36 2.00
C ASP A 16 -9.83 0.95 2.44
N ILE A 17 -10.41 0.20 1.51
CA ILE A 17 -10.88 -1.17 1.75
C ILE A 17 -9.72 -2.17 1.89
N HIS A 18 -8.56 -1.84 1.32
CA HIS A 18 -7.36 -2.66 1.41
C HIS A 18 -6.47 -2.30 2.59
N GLY A 19 -6.85 -1.27 3.36
CA GLY A 19 -6.13 -0.80 4.52
C GLY A 19 -6.11 -1.82 5.67
N LYS A 20 -5.13 -1.66 6.57
CA LYS A 20 -4.89 -2.59 7.69
C LYS A 20 -6.13 -2.86 8.54
N SER A 21 -6.89 -1.81 8.87
CA SER A 21 -8.09 -1.91 9.71
C SER A 21 -9.20 -2.69 8.99
N SER A 22 -9.49 -2.35 7.74
CA SER A 22 -10.48 -3.04 6.91
C SER A 22 -10.16 -4.52 6.73
N ARG A 23 -8.90 -4.85 6.41
CA ARG A 23 -8.44 -6.24 6.30
C ARG A 23 -8.54 -7.00 7.63
N ALA A 24 -8.19 -6.36 8.74
CA ALA A 24 -8.29 -6.99 10.06
C ALA A 24 -9.74 -7.33 10.42
N MET A 25 -10.69 -6.43 10.13
CA MET A 25 -12.11 -6.69 10.33
C MET A 25 -12.61 -7.84 9.46
N ILE A 26 -12.28 -7.83 8.15
CA ILE A 26 -12.66 -8.92 7.23
C ILE A 26 -12.08 -10.24 7.71
N LYS A 27 -10.80 -10.28 8.12
CA LYS A 27 -10.19 -11.50 8.68
C LYS A 27 -10.87 -12.00 9.94
N GLY A 28 -11.40 -11.11 10.78
CA GLY A 28 -12.19 -11.49 11.94
C GLY A 28 -13.48 -12.18 11.53
N LEU A 29 -14.22 -11.60 10.58
CA LEU A 29 -15.44 -12.21 10.04
C LEU A 29 -15.16 -13.59 9.43
N LEU A 30 -14.05 -13.75 8.69
CA LEU A 30 -13.64 -15.05 8.13
C LEU A 30 -13.30 -16.09 9.20
N ARG A 31 -12.93 -15.67 10.42
CA ARG A 31 -12.74 -16.56 11.59
C ARG A 31 -14.05 -16.84 12.34
N GLY A 32 -15.18 -16.31 11.88
CA GLY A 32 -16.48 -16.44 12.53
C GLY A 32 -16.74 -15.43 13.65
N GLU A 33 -15.94 -14.36 13.75
CA GLU A 33 -16.24 -13.26 14.68
C GLU A 33 -17.48 -12.47 14.19
N THR A 34 -18.27 -11.92 15.11
CA THR A 34 -19.44 -11.09 14.78
C THR A 34 -19.05 -9.68 14.34
N PRO A 35 -19.94 -8.93 13.66
CA PRO A 35 -19.71 -7.52 13.33
C PRO A 35 -19.26 -6.69 14.53
N GLU A 36 -19.86 -6.86 15.71
CA GLU A 36 -19.51 -6.16 16.94
C GLU A 36 -18.11 -6.51 17.43
N GLN A 37 -17.73 -7.79 17.35
CA GLN A 37 -16.41 -8.25 17.77
C GLN A 37 -15.30 -7.66 16.89
N VAL A 38 -15.53 -7.58 15.58
CA VAL A 38 -14.50 -7.10 14.66
C VAL A 38 -14.28 -5.59 14.73
N LEU A 39 -15.22 -4.81 15.27
CA LEU A 39 -15.03 -3.36 15.48
C LEU A 39 -13.84 -3.02 16.38
N GLN A 40 -13.38 -3.95 17.22
CA GLN A 40 -12.16 -3.75 18.01
C GLN A 40 -10.91 -3.52 17.12
N TYR A 41 -10.96 -3.97 15.87
CA TYR A 41 -9.90 -3.75 14.88
C TYR A 41 -10.06 -2.43 14.11
N ALA A 42 -11.13 -1.67 14.36
CA ALA A 42 -11.38 -0.36 13.76
C ALA A 42 -10.33 0.65 14.24
N SER A 43 -9.65 1.30 13.30
CA SER A 43 -8.71 2.37 13.62
C SER A 43 -9.47 3.64 14.01
N LYS A 44 -8.99 4.35 15.04
CA LYS A 44 -9.50 5.68 15.43
C LYS A 44 -9.41 6.75 14.33
N ARG A 45 -8.70 6.47 13.24
CA ARG A 45 -8.58 7.35 12.06
C ARG A 45 -9.68 7.13 11.03
N LEU A 46 -10.49 6.08 11.16
CA LEU A 46 -11.65 5.89 10.32
C LEU A 46 -12.64 7.01 10.58
N LYS A 47 -13.20 7.56 9.49
CA LYS A 47 -14.24 8.59 9.57
C LYS A 47 -15.63 8.00 9.79
N ALA A 48 -15.82 6.74 9.39
CA ALA A 48 -17.06 6.01 9.61
C ALA A 48 -17.34 5.87 11.10
N THR A 49 -18.60 6.07 11.46
CA THR A 49 -19.10 5.82 12.81
C THR A 49 -19.18 4.32 13.08
N GLU A 50 -19.30 3.96 14.36
CA GLU A 50 -19.47 2.56 14.76
C GLU A 50 -20.76 1.95 14.17
N GLU A 51 -21.84 2.71 14.14
CA GLU A 51 -23.12 2.31 13.56
C GLU A 51 -23.01 2.07 12.04
N GLU A 52 -22.33 2.97 11.31
CA GLU A 52 -22.08 2.79 9.87
C GLU A 52 -21.22 1.56 9.58
N LEU A 53 -20.23 1.26 10.43
CA LEU A 53 -19.39 0.08 10.30
C LEU A 53 -20.20 -1.20 10.56
N LEU A 54 -21.04 -1.22 11.60
CA LEU A 54 -21.92 -2.35 11.89
C LEU A 54 -22.87 -2.64 10.72
N ASP A 55 -23.58 -1.63 10.21
CA ASP A 55 -24.46 -1.81 9.05
C ASP A 55 -23.70 -2.32 7.82
N ALA A 56 -22.50 -1.80 7.58
CA ALA A 56 -21.68 -2.24 6.46
C ALA A 56 -21.12 -3.66 6.61
N LEU A 57 -21.05 -4.19 7.83
CA LEU A 57 -20.53 -5.53 8.15
C LEU A 57 -21.64 -6.55 8.43
N ALA A 58 -22.91 -6.13 8.50
CA ALA A 58 -24.08 -6.98 8.77
C ALA A 58 -24.52 -7.84 7.57
N GLY A 59 -23.55 -8.41 6.85
CA GLY A 59 -23.77 -9.35 5.75
C GLY A 59 -23.61 -10.82 6.17
N GLU A 60 -24.06 -11.74 5.32
CA GLU A 60 -23.91 -13.19 5.51
C GLU A 60 -22.84 -13.75 4.57
N LEU A 61 -21.74 -14.22 5.15
CA LEU A 61 -20.68 -14.91 4.41
C LEU A 61 -20.96 -16.42 4.44
N THR A 62 -21.32 -17.00 3.29
CA THR A 62 -21.43 -18.45 3.14
C THR A 62 -20.04 -19.10 3.15
N GLU A 63 -19.99 -20.43 3.25
CA GLU A 63 -18.73 -21.17 3.16
C GLU A 63 -17.98 -20.88 1.85
N GLU A 64 -18.68 -20.73 0.73
CA GLU A 64 -18.09 -20.35 -0.56
C GLU A 64 -17.51 -18.93 -0.55
N HIS A 65 -18.22 -17.97 0.05
CA HIS A 65 -17.69 -16.61 0.22
C HIS A 65 -16.41 -16.64 1.07
N VAL A 66 -16.45 -17.33 2.20
CA VAL A 66 -15.30 -17.47 3.11
C VAL A 66 -14.12 -18.07 2.38
N PHE A 67 -14.32 -19.15 1.62
CA PHE A 67 -13.27 -19.79 0.84
C PHE A 67 -12.61 -18.82 -0.14
N VAL A 68 -13.39 -18.18 -1.02
CA VAL A 68 -12.85 -17.30 -2.06
C VAL A 68 -12.15 -16.07 -1.46
N ILE A 69 -12.74 -15.45 -0.45
CA ILE A 69 -12.14 -14.26 0.19
C ILE A 69 -10.83 -14.65 0.90
N SER A 70 -10.79 -15.80 1.57
CA SER A 70 -9.59 -16.30 2.24
C SER A 70 -8.44 -16.53 1.26
N GLU A 71 -8.70 -17.17 0.12
CA GLU A 71 -7.69 -17.41 -0.92
C GLU A 71 -7.17 -16.10 -1.53
N ILE A 72 -8.05 -15.13 -1.80
CA ILE A 72 -7.65 -13.82 -2.31
C ILE A 72 -6.77 -13.08 -1.30
N LEU A 73 -7.15 -13.06 -0.03
CA LEU A 73 -6.37 -12.39 1.02
C LEU A 73 -5.00 -13.05 1.21
N SER A 74 -4.95 -14.39 1.20
CA SER A 74 -3.68 -15.13 1.25
C SER A 74 -2.78 -14.76 0.09
N HIS A 75 -3.32 -14.69 -1.13
CA HIS A 75 -2.55 -14.34 -2.32
C HIS A 75 -2.00 -12.90 -2.26
N ILE A 76 -2.81 -11.95 -1.80
CA ILE A 76 -2.38 -10.56 -1.60
C ILE A 76 -1.22 -10.50 -0.59
N GLU A 77 -1.33 -11.22 0.52
CA GLU A 77 -0.30 -11.24 1.57
C GLU A 77 0.99 -11.93 1.11
N ASP A 78 0.88 -12.95 0.27
CA ASP A 78 2.03 -13.57 -0.38
C ASP A 78 2.74 -12.61 -1.33
N LEU A 79 1.99 -11.85 -2.13
CA LEU A 79 2.55 -10.84 -3.02
C LEU A 79 3.22 -9.72 -2.23
N GLU A 80 2.60 -9.21 -1.18
CA GLU A 80 3.17 -8.19 -0.29
C GLU A 80 4.47 -8.70 0.36
N ARG A 81 4.50 -9.95 0.83
CA ARG A 81 5.70 -10.59 1.39
C ARG A 81 6.82 -10.68 0.35
N ARG A 82 6.50 -11.05 -0.89
CA ARG A 82 7.48 -11.15 -1.98
C ARG A 82 8.04 -9.79 -2.38
N ILE A 83 7.20 -8.76 -2.43
CA ILE A 83 7.61 -7.36 -2.64
C ILE A 83 8.61 -6.95 -1.56
N ASP A 84 8.32 -7.22 -0.29
CA ASP A 84 9.21 -6.93 0.83
C ASP A 84 10.56 -7.63 0.71
N VAL A 85 10.58 -8.90 0.26
CA VAL A 85 11.82 -9.64 0.02
C VAL A 85 12.67 -8.93 -1.05
N PHE A 86 12.06 -8.55 -2.18
CA PHE A 86 12.78 -7.83 -3.23
C PHE A 86 13.28 -6.46 -2.77
N PHE A 87 12.48 -5.71 -2.02
CA PHE A 87 12.90 -4.42 -1.46
C PHE A 87 14.09 -4.56 -0.51
N ARG A 88 14.09 -5.57 0.38
CA ARG A 88 15.24 -5.82 1.25
C ARG A 88 16.47 -6.18 0.45
N GLN A 89 16.33 -7.04 -0.57
CA GLN A 89 17.46 -7.43 -1.41
C GLN A 89 18.02 -6.23 -2.20
N LEU A 90 17.16 -5.39 -2.76
CA LEU A 90 17.55 -4.16 -3.45
C LEU A 90 18.34 -3.24 -2.52
N LEU A 91 17.78 -2.92 -1.35
CA LEU A 91 18.41 -2.01 -0.40
C LEU A 91 19.74 -2.54 0.14
N ASN A 92 19.87 -3.86 0.32
CA ASN A 92 21.13 -4.48 0.71
C ASN A 92 22.20 -4.34 -0.39
N LYS A 93 21.82 -4.47 -1.67
CA LYS A 93 22.75 -4.24 -2.79
C LYS A 93 23.15 -2.77 -2.92
N LEU A 94 22.27 -1.85 -2.51
CA LEU A 94 22.54 -0.41 -2.53
C LEU A 94 23.24 0.12 -1.28
N ASP A 95 23.67 -0.75 -0.35
CA ASP A 95 24.39 -0.36 0.87
C ASP A 95 25.62 0.55 0.60
N PRO A 96 26.47 0.27 -0.43
CA PRO A 96 27.59 1.12 -0.77
C PRO A 96 27.19 2.56 -1.14
N TYR A 97 25.96 2.75 -1.60
CA TYR A 97 25.42 4.02 -2.09
C TYR A 97 24.62 4.79 -1.04
N LYS A 98 24.65 4.37 0.23
CA LYS A 98 23.97 5.06 1.34
C LYS A 98 24.16 6.60 1.36
N PRO A 99 25.36 7.16 1.11
CA PRO A 99 25.51 8.62 1.08
C PRO A 99 24.67 9.29 -0.02
N ILE A 100 24.66 8.72 -1.23
CA ILE A 100 23.89 9.22 -2.37
C ILE A 100 22.38 9.11 -2.08
N LEU A 101 21.95 7.95 -1.57
CA LEU A 101 20.55 7.73 -1.20
C LEU A 101 20.08 8.70 -0.09
N ARG A 102 20.96 9.05 0.87
CA ARG A 102 20.64 10.05 1.90
C ARG A 102 20.48 11.45 1.31
N ALA A 103 21.34 11.83 0.36
CA ALA A 103 21.25 13.11 -0.32
C ALA A 103 19.96 13.20 -1.16
N MET A 104 19.60 12.16 -1.92
CA MET A 104 18.36 12.14 -2.71
C MET A 104 17.11 12.31 -1.84
N ARG A 105 17.10 11.73 -0.63
CA ARG A 105 15.97 11.84 0.31
C ARG A 105 15.82 13.22 0.97
N THR A 106 16.74 14.16 0.75
CA THR A 106 16.52 15.55 1.19
C THR A 106 15.61 16.31 0.23
N ILE A 107 15.35 15.75 -0.96
CA ILE A 107 14.41 16.32 -1.93
C ILE A 107 12.98 16.02 -1.45
N PRO A 108 12.11 17.03 -1.26
CA PRO A 108 10.73 16.83 -0.84
C PRO A 108 9.99 15.86 -1.76
N GLY A 109 9.31 14.87 -1.17
CA GLY A 109 8.58 13.84 -1.92
C GLY A 109 9.40 12.61 -2.30
N ILE A 110 10.73 12.62 -2.14
CA ILE A 110 11.56 11.43 -2.39
C ILE A 110 11.75 10.62 -1.10
N ASP A 111 11.05 9.48 -1.04
CA ASP A 111 11.24 8.53 0.04
C ASP A 111 12.40 7.56 -0.21
N LYS A 112 12.60 6.60 0.69
CA LYS A 112 13.69 5.64 0.59
C LYS A 112 13.62 4.78 -0.68
N MET A 113 12.41 4.40 -1.11
CA MET A 113 12.23 3.55 -2.28
C MET A 113 12.36 4.37 -3.56
N GLY A 114 11.81 5.59 -3.58
CA GLY A 114 11.99 6.54 -4.67
C GLY A 114 13.46 6.83 -4.94
N ALA A 115 14.24 7.12 -3.89
CA ALA A 115 15.69 7.31 -4.02
C ALA A 115 16.41 6.06 -4.57
N ALA A 116 16.03 4.86 -4.10
CA ALA A 116 16.60 3.61 -4.59
C ALA A 116 16.28 3.36 -6.06
N MET A 117 15.04 3.62 -6.48
CA MET A 117 14.62 3.42 -7.87
C MET A 117 15.32 4.40 -8.81
N LEU A 118 15.37 5.68 -8.43
CA LEU A 118 16.09 6.69 -9.19
C LEU A 118 17.57 6.33 -9.36
N LEU A 119 18.25 5.93 -8.28
CA LEU A 119 19.66 5.53 -8.35
C LEU A 119 19.88 4.32 -9.27
N VAL A 120 18.96 3.35 -9.29
CA VAL A 120 19.04 2.21 -10.21
C VAL A 120 18.85 2.64 -11.66
N GLU A 121 17.98 3.62 -11.93
CA GLU A 121 17.69 4.10 -13.28
C GLU A 121 18.80 5.00 -13.84
N ILE A 122 19.36 5.89 -13.02
CA ILE A 122 20.37 6.87 -13.46
C ILE A 122 21.80 6.36 -13.27
N GLY A 123 21.99 5.33 -12.44
CA GLY A 123 23.30 4.85 -12.03
C GLY A 123 24.01 5.82 -11.06
N ASP A 124 25.25 5.48 -10.70
CA ASP A 124 26.13 6.31 -9.88
C ASP A 124 27.04 7.23 -10.71
N ASP A 125 27.09 7.03 -12.04
CA ASP A 125 27.88 7.84 -12.96
C ASP A 125 27.09 9.02 -13.53
N MET A 126 27.28 10.20 -12.93
CA MET A 126 26.64 11.44 -13.38
C MET A 126 27.24 12.01 -14.67
N THR A 127 28.40 11.51 -15.13
CA THR A 127 28.99 11.97 -16.40
C THR A 127 28.14 11.57 -17.61
N ALA A 128 27.34 10.49 -17.48
CA ALA A 128 26.36 10.07 -18.48
C ALA A 128 25.33 11.16 -18.81
N PHE A 129 25.01 12.04 -17.85
CA PHE A 129 24.07 13.14 -18.03
C PHE A 129 24.76 14.47 -18.39
N GLY A 130 26.06 14.61 -18.10
CA GLY A 130 26.86 15.80 -18.42
C GLY A 130 26.57 17.02 -17.54
N THR A 131 25.30 17.42 -17.38
CA THR A 131 24.90 18.52 -16.47
C THR A 131 23.68 18.14 -15.63
N ALA A 132 23.50 18.84 -14.51
CA ALA A 132 22.33 18.66 -13.64
C ALA A 132 21.01 19.01 -14.34
N GLU A 133 20.97 19.97 -15.27
CA GLU A 133 19.74 20.28 -16.01
C GLU A 133 19.32 19.13 -16.93
N LYS A 134 20.28 18.41 -17.52
CA LYS A 134 19.99 17.24 -18.38
C LYS A 134 19.41 16.08 -17.57
N LEU A 135 19.91 15.87 -16.35
CA LEU A 135 19.31 14.92 -15.41
C LEU A 135 17.89 15.35 -14.99
N ALA A 136 17.69 16.63 -14.67
CA ALA A 136 16.37 17.16 -14.31
C ALA A 136 15.34 17.04 -15.44
N SER A 137 15.77 17.29 -16.68
CA SER A 137 14.98 17.08 -17.89
C SER A 137 14.62 15.61 -18.12
N TRP A 138 15.50 14.68 -17.75
CA TRP A 138 15.23 13.24 -17.82
C TRP A 138 14.27 12.78 -16.71
N ALA A 139 14.46 13.25 -15.48
CA ALA A 139 13.67 12.87 -14.31
C ALA A 139 12.23 13.42 -14.31
N GLY A 140 11.84 14.17 -15.35
CA GLY A 140 10.51 14.76 -15.45
C GLY A 140 10.22 15.83 -14.41
N VAL A 141 11.24 16.35 -13.72
CA VAL A 141 11.11 17.47 -12.77
C VAL A 141 11.12 18.79 -13.55
N CYS A 142 10.20 18.91 -14.50
CA CYS A 142 9.74 20.22 -14.95
C CYS A 142 8.52 20.58 -14.08
N PRO A 143 8.58 21.64 -13.26
CA PRO A 143 7.36 22.29 -12.84
C PRO A 143 6.68 22.73 -14.14
N GLY A 144 5.46 22.25 -14.39
CA GLY A 144 4.65 22.79 -15.49
C GLY A 144 4.52 24.30 -15.29
N ASN A 145 5.21 25.07 -16.13
CA ASN A 145 4.95 26.50 -16.28
C ASN A 145 4.46 26.73 -17.71
N GLN A 146 3.13 26.88 -17.82
CA GLN A 146 2.35 27.64 -18.81
C GLN A 146 0.89 27.46 -18.36
N SER A 147 0.34 28.42 -17.60
CA SER A 147 -0.35 29.64 -18.07
C SER A 147 -1.79 29.35 -18.49
#